data_AF-A0A7Y5Q1F0-F1
#
_entry.id   AF-A0A7Y5Q1F0-F1
#
_cell.length_a   1.000
_cell.length_b   1.000
_cell.length_c   1.000
_cell.angle_alpha   90.00
_cell.angle_beta   90.00
_cell.angle_gamma   90.00
#
_symmetry.space_group_name_H-M   'P 1'
#
loop_
_entity.id
_entity.type
_entity.pdbx_description
1 polymer ?
#
loop_
_entity_poly.entity_id
_entity_poly.type
_entity_poly.pdbx_seq_one_letter_code
_entity_poly.pdbx_strand_id
1 'polypeptide(L)'
;MATKVDPALKAQEGYVEELATLDARQFAIAIRKLADSLSYGIDKSPYLGSGTEYVQSRPYQWGDPIRSIDWRVTARTRKPYVKEYEAPKSTPCYLVIDTSASMTLASGKASKYELALYIAGGLALACLDRVSPVGVIGAGERTMRVQPSLSRARVMQWLLQLRSHRFDERTTLGARLRELIPTLRERTLLIVLSDLHDPDALKAIQHAGHKHDCVALQLVDPAEAGVTGAGFLRAREAETGREFVTRGRR
;
A
#
# COMPACT_ATOMS: atom_id res chain seq x y z
N MET A 1 -12.51 8.64 30.42
CA MET A 1 -13.88 8.82 29.90
C MET A 1 -13.89 8.21 28.52
N ALA A 2 -14.37 6.96 28.41
CA ALA A 2 -14.19 6.12 27.23
C ALA A 2 -15.18 6.56 26.14
N THR A 3 -14.68 7.11 25.04
CA THR A 3 -15.48 7.41 23.86
C THR A 3 -15.81 6.09 23.17
N LYS A 4 -17.07 5.64 23.29
CA LYS A 4 -17.61 4.51 22.53
C LYS A 4 -17.50 4.84 21.04
N VAL A 5 -16.66 4.07 20.34
CA VAL A 5 -16.56 4.11 18.88
C VAL A 5 -17.75 3.33 18.30
N ASP A 6 -18.37 3.92 17.28
CA ASP A 6 -19.58 3.47 16.59
C ASP A 6 -19.41 2.06 15.98
N PRO A 7 -20.30 1.08 16.29
CA PRO A 7 -20.18 -0.30 15.83
C PRO A 7 -20.25 -0.48 14.30
N ALA A 8 -20.67 0.52 13.54
CA ALA A 8 -20.68 0.47 12.08
C ALA A 8 -19.26 0.59 11.44
N LEU A 9 -18.27 1.17 12.14
CA LEU A 9 -16.89 1.23 11.65
C LEU A 9 -16.13 -0.10 11.73
N LYS A 10 -16.59 -1.05 12.56
CA LYS A 10 -15.93 -2.35 12.75
C LYS A 10 -16.00 -3.28 11.53
N ALA A 11 -16.89 -3.02 10.57
CA ALA A 11 -17.12 -3.92 9.43
C ALA A 11 -16.06 -3.81 8.32
N GLN A 12 -15.22 -2.77 8.33
CA GLN A 12 -14.16 -2.55 7.32
C GLN A 12 -12.73 -2.71 7.86
N GLU A 13 -12.57 -2.99 9.15
CA GLU A 13 -11.28 -3.23 9.78
C GLU A 13 -10.97 -4.73 9.72
N GLY A 14 -10.17 -5.13 8.73
CA GLY A 14 -9.51 -6.43 8.77
C GLY A 14 -8.44 -6.45 9.86
N TYR A 15 -8.83 -6.62 11.12
CA TYR A 15 -7.88 -6.92 12.19
C TYR A 15 -7.32 -8.32 11.98
N VAL A 16 -6.00 -8.42 11.78
CA VAL A 16 -5.28 -9.68 12.00
C VAL A 16 -5.00 -9.75 13.50
N GLU A 17 -5.99 -10.22 14.26
CA GLU A 17 -5.77 -10.56 15.67
C GLU A 17 -4.79 -11.73 15.74
N GLU A 18 -3.70 -11.50 16.47
CA GLU A 18 -2.65 -12.45 16.86
C GLU A 18 -1.94 -13.18 15.71
N LEU A 19 -0.62 -12.95 15.62
CA LEU A 19 0.34 -13.84 14.96
C LEU A 19 0.47 -15.18 15.74
N ALA A 20 -0.65 -15.83 16.08
CA ALA A 20 -0.67 -17.26 16.23
C ALA A 20 -0.47 -17.81 14.81
N THR A 21 0.80 -18.06 14.46
CA THR A 21 1.29 -18.75 13.26
C THR A 21 0.15 -19.21 12.35
N LEU A 22 -0.31 -18.31 11.47
CA LEU A 22 -1.34 -18.66 10.51
C LEU A 22 -0.82 -19.86 9.72
N ASP A 23 -1.59 -20.94 9.69
CA ASP A 23 -1.27 -22.10 8.86
C ASP A 23 -0.99 -21.61 7.43
N ALA A 24 -0.08 -22.25 6.69
CA ALA A 24 0.35 -21.83 5.36
C ALA A 24 -0.84 -21.55 4.43
N ARG A 25 -1.94 -22.28 4.63
CA ARG A 25 -3.21 -22.08 3.93
C ARG A 25 -3.93 -20.78 4.32
N GLN A 26 -3.99 -20.45 5.61
CA GLN A 26 -4.60 -19.21 6.11
C GLN A 26 -3.75 -17.98 5.78
N PHE A 27 -2.42 -18.10 5.85
CA PHE A 27 -1.50 -17.06 5.38
C PHE A 27 -1.66 -16.84 3.87
N ALA A 28 -1.72 -17.91 3.07
CA ALA A 28 -1.99 -17.82 1.64
C ALA A 28 -3.37 -17.22 1.33
N ILE A 29 -4.40 -17.48 2.15
CA ILE A 29 -5.72 -16.87 2.02
C ILE A 29 -5.68 -15.38 2.39
N ALA A 30 -4.97 -14.97 3.45
CA ALA A 30 -4.81 -13.57 3.82
C ALA A 30 -4.00 -12.79 2.77
N ILE A 31 -2.89 -13.37 2.29
CA ILE A 31 -2.10 -12.87 1.15
C ILE A 31 -2.96 -12.80 -0.10
N ARG A 32 -3.80 -13.80 -0.37
CA ARG A 32 -4.70 -13.80 -1.53
C ARG A 32 -5.81 -12.79 -1.38
N LYS A 33 -6.37 -12.59 -0.20
CA LYS A 33 -7.40 -11.57 0.08
C LYS A 33 -6.82 -10.16 -0.02
N LEU A 34 -5.57 -9.96 0.44
CA LEU A 34 -4.78 -8.76 0.19
C LEU A 34 -4.50 -8.59 -1.30
N ALA A 35 -4.02 -9.63 -1.99
CA ALA A 35 -3.78 -9.64 -3.42
C ALA A 35 -5.06 -9.46 -4.24
N ASP A 36 -6.21 -9.89 -3.76
CA ASP A 36 -7.53 -9.76 -4.39
C ASP A 36 -8.10 -8.36 -4.13
N SER A 37 -7.88 -7.81 -2.93
CA SER A 37 -8.14 -6.39 -2.64
C SER A 37 -7.23 -5.45 -3.43
N LEU A 38 -6.00 -5.89 -3.72
CA LEU A 38 -5.06 -5.27 -4.66
C LEU A 38 -5.40 -5.59 -6.13
N SER A 39 -6.18 -6.66 -6.38
CA SER A 39 -6.69 -7.03 -7.70
C SER A 39 -8.01 -6.34 -8.03
N TYR A 40 -8.60 -5.60 -7.09
CA TYR A 40 -9.50 -4.48 -7.43
C TYR A 40 -8.64 -3.39 -8.07
N GLY A 41 -8.41 -3.56 -9.37
CA GLY A 41 -7.30 -2.94 -10.10
C GLY A 41 -7.03 -3.65 -11.42
N ILE A 42 -7.48 -4.89 -11.57
CA ILE A 42 -7.95 -5.39 -12.88
C ILE A 42 -9.38 -4.85 -13.09
N ASP A 43 -9.56 -3.55 -12.94
CA ASP A 43 -10.77 -2.92 -13.43
C ASP A 43 -10.67 -3.03 -14.95
N LYS A 44 -11.50 -3.92 -15.53
CA LYS A 44 -11.85 -3.84 -16.94
C LYS A 44 -12.18 -2.38 -17.21
N SER A 45 -11.43 -1.76 -18.12
CA SER A 45 -11.74 -0.39 -18.50
C SER A 45 -13.16 -0.41 -19.07
N PRO A 46 -14.11 0.39 -18.55
CA PRO A 46 -15.38 0.58 -19.26
C PRO A 46 -15.17 1.32 -20.60
N TYR A 47 -13.95 1.83 -20.85
CA TYR A 47 -13.53 2.42 -22.12
C TYR A 47 -12.74 1.39 -22.93
N LEU A 48 -13.44 0.82 -23.91
CA LEU A 48 -12.87 0.05 -25.01
C LEU A 48 -12.18 1.04 -25.97
N GLY A 49 -10.85 1.07 -26.00
CA GLY A 49 -10.10 2.03 -26.79
C GLY A 49 -8.64 1.63 -26.97
N SER A 50 -8.15 1.78 -28.20
CA SER A 50 -6.78 1.61 -28.75
C SER A 50 -5.68 1.07 -27.81
N GLY A 51 -5.90 -0.10 -27.21
CA GLY A 51 -4.89 -0.85 -26.48
C GLY A 51 -4.00 -1.71 -27.35
N THR A 52 -3.10 -2.46 -26.71
CA THR A 52 -2.19 -3.42 -27.36
C THR A 52 -2.66 -4.86 -27.29
N GLU A 53 -3.65 -5.18 -26.44
CA GLU A 53 -4.22 -6.53 -26.35
C GLU A 53 -5.59 -6.60 -27.04
N TYR A 54 -5.75 -7.59 -27.92
CA TYR A 54 -7.00 -7.86 -28.61
C TYR A 54 -8.00 -8.49 -27.63
N VAL A 55 -9.14 -7.83 -27.40
CA VAL A 55 -10.18 -8.34 -26.50
C VAL A 55 -11.22 -9.12 -27.28
N GLN A 56 -11.84 -8.47 -28.27
CA GLN A 56 -12.91 -9.03 -29.06
C GLN A 56 -13.10 -8.23 -30.35
N SER A 57 -13.86 -8.79 -31.29
CA SER A 57 -14.35 -8.07 -32.46
C SER A 57 -15.80 -7.67 -32.23
N ARG A 58 -16.14 -6.39 -32.43
CA ARG A 58 -17.54 -5.93 -32.42
C ARG A 58 -18.02 -5.52 -33.81
N PRO A 59 -19.33 -5.50 -34.09
CA PRO A 59 -19.85 -4.94 -35.34
C PRO A 59 -19.37 -3.51 -35.55
N TYR A 60 -19.01 -3.20 -36.79
CA TYR A 60 -18.63 -1.85 -37.21
C TYR A 60 -19.79 -0.88 -36.96
N GLN A 61 -19.45 0.29 -36.42
CA GLN A 61 -20.35 1.42 -36.30
C GLN A 61 -19.83 2.58 -37.16
N TRP A 62 -20.76 3.38 -37.66
CA TRP A 62 -20.41 4.56 -38.45
C TRP A 62 -19.51 5.51 -37.65
N GLY A 63 -18.35 5.83 -38.21
CA GLY A 63 -17.30 6.63 -37.55
C GLY A 63 -16.09 5.83 -37.09
N ASP A 64 -16.17 4.49 -37.07
CA ASP A 64 -15.00 3.67 -36.77
C ASP A 64 -13.93 3.78 -37.88
N PRO A 65 -12.64 3.81 -37.51
CA PRO A 65 -11.56 3.92 -38.48
C PRO A 65 -11.44 2.62 -39.31
N ILE A 66 -11.32 2.76 -40.63
CA ILE A 66 -11.19 1.60 -41.56
C ILE A 66 -9.98 0.71 -41.20
N ARG A 67 -8.93 1.30 -40.60
CA ARG A 67 -7.72 0.57 -40.16
C ARG A 67 -7.97 -0.41 -39.02
N SER A 68 -9.04 -0.24 -38.23
CA SER A 68 -9.37 -1.15 -37.14
C SER A 68 -10.26 -2.33 -37.57
N ILE A 69 -10.61 -2.46 -38.86
CA ILE A 69 -11.44 -3.55 -39.35
C ILE A 69 -10.74 -4.90 -39.15
N ASP A 70 -11.45 -5.83 -38.52
CA ASP A 70 -11.05 -7.23 -38.47
C ASP A 70 -11.47 -7.93 -39.77
N TRP A 71 -10.57 -7.97 -40.75
CA TRP A 71 -10.83 -8.62 -42.03
C TRP A 71 -11.08 -10.13 -41.91
N ARG A 72 -10.55 -10.80 -40.88
CA ARG A 72 -10.71 -12.25 -40.69
C ARG A 72 -12.12 -12.58 -40.20
N VAL A 73 -12.62 -11.84 -39.22
CA VAL A 73 -14.00 -11.99 -38.73
C VAL A 73 -15.01 -11.50 -39.78
N THR A 74 -14.69 -10.40 -40.46
CA THR A 74 -15.53 -9.83 -41.52
C THR A 74 -15.71 -10.79 -42.68
N ALA A 75 -14.63 -11.44 -43.15
CA ALA A 75 -14.70 -12.42 -44.23
C ALA A 75 -15.57 -13.64 -43.87
N ARG A 76 -15.53 -14.10 -42.61
CA ARG A 76 -16.33 -15.25 -42.15
C ARG A 76 -17.80 -14.92 -41.94
N THR A 77 -18.10 -13.72 -41.44
CA THR A 77 -19.47 -13.31 -41.07
C THR A 77 -20.20 -12.54 -42.16
N ARG A 78 -19.48 -12.10 -43.21
CA ARG A 78 -19.94 -11.20 -44.28
C ARG A 78 -20.53 -9.88 -43.76
N LYS A 79 -20.19 -9.50 -42.53
CA LYS A 79 -20.57 -8.23 -41.89
C LYS A 79 -19.30 -7.54 -41.41
N PRO A 80 -19.18 -6.20 -41.51
CA PRO A 80 -17.98 -5.50 -41.07
C PRO A 80 -17.86 -5.55 -39.54
N TYR A 81 -16.69 -6.00 -39.06
CA TYR A 81 -16.32 -6.02 -37.64
C TYR A 81 -15.05 -5.19 -37.42
N VAL A 82 -14.93 -4.57 -36.25
CA VAL A 82 -13.74 -3.84 -35.81
C VAL A 82 -13.11 -4.52 -34.61
N LYS A 83 -11.77 -4.53 -34.58
CA LYS A 83 -10.98 -5.01 -33.47
C LYS A 83 -11.09 -4.02 -32.31
N GLU A 84 -11.54 -4.50 -31.16
CA GLU A 84 -11.43 -3.77 -29.91
C GLU A 84 -10.15 -4.18 -29.20
N TYR A 85 -9.41 -3.17 -28.79
CA TYR A 85 -8.20 -3.33 -28.03
C TYR A 85 -8.39 -2.72 -26.65
N GLU A 86 -7.93 -3.40 -25.62
CA GLU A 86 -7.89 -2.88 -24.25
C GLU A 86 -6.44 -2.61 -23.87
N ALA A 87 -6.19 -1.42 -23.33
CA ALA A 87 -4.90 -1.09 -22.76
C ALA A 87 -4.90 -1.62 -21.33
N PRO A 88 -4.00 -2.55 -20.94
CA PRO A 88 -3.87 -2.93 -19.55
C PRO A 88 -3.52 -1.67 -18.74
N LYS A 89 -4.44 -1.22 -17.90
CA LYS A 89 -4.21 -0.07 -17.02
C LYS A 89 -3.40 -0.55 -15.83
N SER A 90 -2.11 -0.24 -15.85
CA SER A 90 -1.24 -0.51 -14.72
C SER A 90 -1.38 0.60 -13.69
N THR A 91 -1.92 0.27 -12.51
CA THR A 91 -2.12 1.22 -11.42
C THR A 91 -0.78 1.44 -10.69
N PRO A 92 -0.25 2.68 -10.62
CA PRO A 92 0.96 2.95 -9.87
C PRO A 92 0.79 2.62 -8.39
N CYS A 93 1.85 2.16 -7.75
CA CYS A 93 1.91 1.87 -6.32
C CYS A 93 2.88 2.83 -5.64
N TYR A 94 2.49 3.46 -4.54
CA TYR A 94 3.41 4.15 -3.64
C TYR A 94 3.53 3.40 -2.33
N LEU A 95 4.76 3.10 -1.97
CA LEU A 95 5.14 2.59 -0.65
C LEU A 95 5.47 3.79 0.23
N VAL A 96 4.60 4.06 1.21
CA VAL A 96 4.75 5.11 2.20
C VAL A 96 5.27 4.46 3.47
N ILE A 97 6.56 4.66 3.77
CA ILE A 97 7.27 3.99 4.84
C ILE A 97 7.54 5.02 5.94
N ASP A 98 7.01 4.76 7.13
CA ASP A 98 7.28 5.59 8.31
C ASP A 98 8.73 5.41 8.76
N THR A 99 9.48 6.52 8.81
CA THR A 99 10.90 6.54 9.19
C THR A 99 11.12 7.13 10.58
N SER A 100 10.04 7.35 11.34
CA SER A 100 10.06 7.91 12.68
C SER A 100 10.80 7.04 13.70
N ALA A 101 11.19 7.65 14.82
CA ALA A 101 11.87 7.00 15.92
C ALA A 101 11.03 5.88 16.57
N SER A 102 9.69 5.99 16.58
CA SER A 102 8.81 4.97 17.15
C SER A 102 8.89 3.64 16.40
N MET A 103 9.17 3.69 15.09
CA MET A 103 9.42 2.52 14.26
C MET A 103 10.74 1.80 14.59
N THR A 104 11.68 2.46 15.29
CA THR A 104 12.99 1.86 15.61
C THR A 104 12.95 0.94 16.83
N LEU A 105 11.82 0.90 17.56
CA LEU A 105 11.64 0.00 18.69
C LEU A 105 11.75 -1.46 18.24
N ALA A 106 12.53 -2.24 19.00
CA ALA A 106 12.77 -3.66 18.76
C ALA A 106 12.81 -4.42 20.10
N SER A 107 11.76 -5.17 20.41
CA SER A 107 11.80 -6.17 21.49
C SER A 107 12.27 -7.54 21.00
N GLY A 108 12.27 -7.76 19.69
CA GLY A 108 12.61 -9.02 19.03
C GLY A 108 13.92 -8.96 18.23
N LYS A 109 14.04 -9.84 17.24
CA LYS A 109 15.22 -9.94 16.35
C LYS A 109 15.31 -8.81 15.32
N ALA A 110 14.21 -8.11 15.05
CA ALA A 110 14.12 -7.02 14.10
C ALA A 110 13.22 -5.93 14.67
N SER A 111 13.55 -4.67 14.36
CA SER A 111 12.70 -3.52 14.66
C SER A 111 11.44 -3.49 13.79
N LYS A 112 10.42 -2.73 14.20
CA LYS A 112 9.26 -2.44 13.34
C LYS A 112 9.73 -1.87 11.99
N TYR A 113 10.71 -0.98 11.99
CA TYR A 113 11.25 -0.34 10.80
C TYR A 113 11.89 -1.34 9.81
N GLU A 114 12.72 -2.25 10.31
CA GLU A 114 13.33 -3.30 9.48
C GLU A 114 12.27 -4.23 8.87
N LEU A 115 11.26 -4.61 9.67
CA LEU A 115 10.14 -5.40 9.18
C LEU A 115 9.35 -4.64 8.09
N ALA A 116 9.09 -3.35 8.30
CA ALA A 116 8.44 -2.49 7.31
C ALA A 116 9.22 -2.46 5.99
N LEU A 117 10.55 -2.34 6.03
CA LEU A 117 11.40 -2.36 4.83
C LEU A 117 11.37 -3.72 4.12
N TYR A 118 11.35 -4.84 4.85
CA TYR A 118 11.23 -6.16 4.24
C TYR A 118 9.87 -6.36 3.56
N ILE A 119 8.78 -5.94 4.22
CA ILE A 119 7.44 -5.96 3.64
C ILE A 119 7.38 -5.06 2.41
N ALA A 120 7.92 -3.83 2.49
CA ALA A 120 8.01 -2.91 1.36
C ALA A 120 8.77 -3.52 0.18
N GLY A 121 9.90 -4.20 0.44
CA GLY A 121 10.67 -4.88 -0.58
C GLY A 121 9.89 -6.01 -1.27
N GLY A 122 9.20 -6.84 -0.48
CA GLY A 122 8.35 -7.91 -1.01
C GLY A 122 7.20 -7.38 -1.87
N LEU A 123 6.51 -6.33 -1.39
CA LEU A 123 5.41 -5.69 -2.11
C LEU A 123 5.90 -4.96 -3.38
N ALA A 124 7.04 -4.27 -3.30
CA ALA A 124 7.66 -3.64 -4.46
C ALA A 124 7.91 -4.65 -5.58
N LEU A 125 8.51 -5.80 -5.24
CA LEU A 125 8.77 -6.86 -6.21
C LEU A 125 7.47 -7.42 -6.79
N ALA A 126 6.47 -7.69 -5.95
CA ALA A 126 5.17 -8.18 -6.40
C ALA A 126 4.44 -7.20 -7.34
N CYS A 127 4.54 -5.89 -7.08
CA CYS A 127 4.01 -4.86 -7.97
C CYS A 127 4.78 -4.79 -9.30
N LEU A 128 6.12 -4.83 -9.25
CA LEU A 128 6.96 -4.79 -10.44
C LEU A 128 6.76 -6.00 -11.35
N ASP A 129 6.57 -7.19 -10.78
CA ASP A 129 6.26 -8.43 -11.52
C ASP A 129 4.91 -8.33 -12.27
N ARG A 130 4.00 -7.47 -11.80
CA ARG A 130 2.72 -7.14 -12.45
C ARG A 130 2.80 -5.89 -13.34
N VAL A 131 4.01 -5.44 -13.68
CA VAL A 131 4.25 -4.23 -14.50
C VAL A 131 3.62 -2.98 -13.88
N SER A 132 3.47 -2.94 -12.54
CA SER A 132 3.01 -1.78 -11.79
C SER A 132 4.18 -0.90 -11.35
N PRO A 133 4.25 0.38 -11.79
CA PRO A 133 5.30 1.28 -11.36
C PRO A 133 5.26 1.48 -9.84
N VAL A 134 6.42 1.40 -9.18
CA VAL A 134 6.52 1.54 -7.72
C VAL A 134 7.27 2.82 -7.35
N GLY A 135 6.65 3.68 -6.55
CA GLY A 135 7.24 4.85 -5.91
C GLY A 135 7.46 4.60 -4.42
N VAL A 136 8.37 5.37 -3.81
CA VAL A 136 8.70 5.25 -2.39
C VAL A 136 8.67 6.63 -1.74
N ILE A 137 8.11 6.70 -0.53
CA ILE A 137 8.02 7.92 0.26
C ILE A 137 8.45 7.58 1.69
N GLY A 138 9.42 8.32 2.21
CA GLY A 138 9.75 8.33 3.63
C GLY A 138 8.82 9.29 4.37
N ALA A 139 8.12 8.79 5.39
CA ALA A 139 7.11 9.51 6.15
C ALA A 139 7.63 10.05 7.51
N GLY A 140 8.93 10.29 7.64
CA GLY A 140 9.52 11.05 8.74
C GLY A 140 10.05 12.43 8.29
N GLU A 141 10.86 13.05 9.14
CA GLU A 141 11.43 14.38 8.87
C GLU A 141 12.39 14.39 7.67
N ARG A 142 13.05 13.27 7.36
CA ARG A 142 13.86 13.17 6.14
C ARG A 142 12.98 13.29 4.90
N THR A 143 13.43 14.08 3.93
CA THR A 143 12.70 14.23 2.67
C THR A 143 13.18 13.17 1.70
N MET A 144 12.44 12.06 1.61
CA MET A 144 12.61 11.06 0.56
C MET A 144 11.30 10.86 -0.17
N ARG A 145 11.25 11.32 -1.41
CA ARG A 145 10.08 11.17 -2.28
C ARG A 145 10.57 10.85 -3.68
N VAL A 146 10.29 9.65 -4.14
CA VAL A 146 10.70 9.18 -5.46
C VAL A 146 9.47 8.76 -6.26
N GLN A 147 9.41 9.22 -7.51
CA GLN A 147 8.28 8.92 -8.39
C GLN A 147 8.28 7.45 -8.82
N PRO A 148 7.11 6.89 -9.15
CA PRO A 148 6.98 5.50 -9.53
C PRO A 148 7.86 5.12 -10.71
N SER A 149 8.55 3.98 -10.59
CA SER A 149 9.40 3.44 -11.64
C SER A 149 9.15 1.95 -11.80
N LEU A 150 9.26 1.48 -13.05
CA LEU A 150 9.29 0.05 -13.38
C LEU A 150 10.68 -0.57 -13.20
N SER A 151 11.69 0.25 -12.88
CA SER A 151 13.06 -0.25 -12.71
C SER A 151 13.25 -0.89 -11.34
N ARG A 152 13.33 -2.23 -11.32
CA ARG A 152 13.66 -3.00 -10.12
C ARG A 152 14.93 -2.49 -9.43
N ALA A 153 15.98 -2.20 -10.19
CA ALA A 153 17.23 -1.68 -9.64
C ALA A 153 17.05 -0.34 -8.91
N ARG A 154 16.29 0.60 -9.50
CA ARG A 154 16.01 1.90 -8.86
C ARG A 154 15.18 1.75 -7.60
N VAL A 155 14.13 0.92 -7.64
CA VAL A 155 13.27 0.70 -6.47
C VAL A 155 14.05 0.07 -5.32
N MET A 156 14.89 -0.94 -5.60
CA MET A 156 15.74 -1.55 -4.58
C MET A 156 16.79 -0.56 -4.05
N GLN A 157 17.34 0.31 -4.89
CA GLN A 157 18.25 1.37 -4.45
C GLN A 157 17.58 2.33 -3.48
N TRP A 158 16.31 2.71 -3.73
CA TRP A 158 15.55 3.58 -2.82
C TRP A 158 15.28 2.91 -1.47
N LEU A 159 14.88 1.64 -1.48
CA LEU A 159 14.70 0.89 -0.22
C LEU A 159 16.04 0.73 0.52
N LEU A 160 17.14 0.53 -0.19
CA LEU A 160 18.47 0.45 0.41
C LEU A 160 18.90 1.79 1.03
N GLN A 161 18.56 2.93 0.42
CA GLN A 161 18.78 4.25 1.02
C GLN A 161 18.01 4.44 2.32
N LEU A 162 16.83 3.82 2.45
CA LEU A 162 16.05 3.82 3.67
C LEU A 162 16.54 2.82 4.72
N ARG A 163 17.51 1.94 4.41
CA ARG A 163 17.97 0.90 5.35
C ARG A 163 18.45 1.47 6.70
N SER A 164 19.05 2.66 6.71
CA SER A 164 19.48 3.29 7.97
C SER A 164 18.31 4.00 8.66
N HIS A 165 17.99 3.58 9.88
CA HIS A 165 17.05 4.29 10.74
C HIS A 165 17.71 5.49 11.43
N ARG A 166 16.88 6.45 11.84
CA ARG A 166 17.28 7.56 12.71
C ARG A 166 16.41 7.54 13.95
N PHE A 167 17.03 7.77 15.11
CA PHE A 167 16.37 7.71 16.42
C PHE A 167 15.76 9.06 16.86
N ASP A 168 15.99 10.11 16.07
CA ASP A 168 15.60 11.49 16.37
C ASP A 168 14.49 12.02 15.45
N GLU A 169 13.99 11.21 14.52
CA GLU A 169 12.98 11.63 13.56
C GLU A 169 11.56 11.49 14.11
N ARG A 170 10.77 12.53 13.92
CA ARG A 170 9.33 12.50 14.19
C ARG A 170 8.56 12.00 12.97
N THR A 171 7.43 11.34 13.21
CA THR A 171 6.50 11.00 12.13
C THR A 171 5.89 12.27 11.51
N THR A 172 5.79 12.28 10.18
CA THR A 172 5.12 13.34 9.40
C THR A 172 4.14 12.73 8.40
N LEU A 173 3.68 11.52 8.66
CA LEU A 173 2.88 10.70 7.75
C LEU A 173 1.65 11.44 7.21
N GLY A 174 0.87 12.08 8.09
CA GLY A 174 -0.31 12.84 7.70
C GLY A 174 0.03 14.01 6.78
N ALA A 175 1.13 14.73 7.07
CA ALA A 175 1.60 15.82 6.23
C ALA A 175 2.07 15.32 4.85
N ARG A 176 2.87 14.24 4.80
CA ARG A 176 3.37 13.66 3.54
C ARG A 176 2.26 13.14 2.64
N LEU A 177 1.24 12.51 3.22
CA LEU A 177 0.07 12.07 2.45
C LEU A 177 -0.70 13.27 1.88
N ARG A 178 -0.92 14.33 2.66
CA ARG A 178 -1.56 15.57 2.17
C ARG A 178 -0.78 16.26 1.05
N GLU A 179 0.56 16.20 1.08
CA GLU A 179 1.41 16.70 0.00
C GLU A 179 1.42 15.79 -1.25
N LEU A 180 1.22 14.49 -1.06
CA LEU A 180 1.22 13.51 -2.14
C LEU A 180 -0.08 13.52 -2.93
N ILE A 181 -1.22 13.43 -2.25
CA ILE A 181 -2.54 13.19 -2.86
C ILE A 181 -2.85 14.16 -4.01
N PRO A 182 -2.63 15.49 -3.90
CA PRO A 182 -2.94 16.43 -4.99
C PRO A 182 -2.07 16.24 -6.24
N THR A 183 -0.92 15.56 -6.11
CA THR A 183 -0.01 15.32 -7.24
C THR A 183 -0.34 14.05 -8.02
N LEU A 184 -1.20 13.19 -7.46
CA LEU A 184 -1.61 11.93 -8.09
C LEU A 184 -2.71 12.24 -9.12
N ARG A 185 -2.38 12.09 -10.41
CA ARG A 185 -3.30 12.35 -11.53
C ARG A 185 -4.27 11.21 -11.79
N GLU A 186 -3.93 10.01 -11.33
CA GLU A 186 -4.64 8.77 -11.62
C GLU A 186 -4.92 8.03 -10.31
N ARG A 187 -5.93 7.15 -10.33
CA ARG A 187 -6.14 6.19 -9.25
C ARG A 187 -4.84 5.41 -9.05
N THR A 188 -4.41 5.33 -7.80
CA THR A 188 -3.08 4.92 -7.38
C THR A 188 -3.26 4.09 -6.12
N LEU A 189 -2.46 3.04 -5.96
CA LEU A 189 -2.41 2.26 -4.75
C LEU A 189 -1.42 2.88 -3.76
N LEU A 190 -1.87 3.20 -2.55
CA LEU A 190 -1.06 3.72 -1.46
C LEU A 190 -0.93 2.63 -0.39
N ILE A 191 0.27 2.10 -0.21
CA ILE A 191 0.56 1.15 0.87
C ILE A 191 1.33 1.90 1.95
N VAL A 192 0.70 2.08 3.11
CA VAL A 192 1.26 2.77 4.26
C VAL A 192 1.79 1.73 5.26
N LEU A 193 3.07 1.84 5.62
CA LEU A 193 3.76 1.00 6.60
C LEU A 193 4.17 1.88 7.77
N SER A 194 3.42 1.83 8.87
CA SER A 194 3.60 2.72 10.02
C SER A 194 3.04 2.07 11.28
N ASP A 195 3.43 2.51 12.47
CA ASP A 195 2.75 2.20 13.73
C ASP A 195 1.54 3.13 13.99
N LEU A 196 1.31 4.11 13.11
CA LEU A 196 0.19 5.06 13.11
C LEU A 196 0.13 5.96 14.35
N HIS A 197 1.30 6.30 14.91
CA HIS A 197 1.39 7.23 16.04
C HIS A 197 1.09 8.70 15.66
N ASP A 198 1.14 9.05 14.38
CA ASP A 198 0.74 10.38 13.89
C ASP A 198 -0.79 10.57 14.04
N PRO A 199 -1.28 11.52 14.86
CA PRO A 199 -2.71 11.76 15.05
C PRO A 199 -3.43 12.20 13.76
N ASP A 200 -2.70 12.74 12.79
CA ASP A 200 -3.25 13.18 11.50
C ASP A 200 -3.23 12.07 10.44
N ALA A 201 -2.52 10.96 10.65
CA ALA A 201 -2.35 9.92 9.65
C ALA A 201 -3.67 9.29 9.23
N LEU A 202 -4.53 8.90 10.19
CA LEU A 202 -5.82 8.27 9.88
C LEU A 202 -6.71 9.18 9.02
N LYS A 203 -6.77 10.48 9.35
CA LYS A 203 -7.53 11.45 8.56
C LYS A 203 -6.98 11.59 7.14
N ALA A 204 -5.65 11.61 7.00
CA ALA A 204 -5.00 11.71 5.69
C ALA A 204 -5.20 10.44 4.84
N ILE A 205 -5.15 9.26 5.45
CA ILE A 205 -5.42 7.97 4.79
C ILE A 205 -6.88 7.88 4.35
N GLN A 206 -7.82 8.24 5.23
CA GLN A 206 -9.25 8.32 4.89
C GLN A 206 -9.50 9.29 3.72
N HIS A 207 -8.86 10.46 3.76
CA HIS A 207 -8.95 11.43 2.68
C HIS A 207 -8.44 10.86 1.35
N ALA A 208 -7.30 10.16 1.37
CA ALA A 208 -6.76 9.48 0.20
C ALA A 208 -7.71 8.38 -0.33
N GLY A 209 -8.36 7.65 0.57
CA GLY A 209 -9.32 6.57 0.27
C GLY A 209 -10.52 6.99 -0.57
N HIS A 210 -10.85 8.29 -0.65
CA HIS A 210 -11.92 8.77 -1.53
C HIS A 210 -11.59 8.67 -3.03
N LYS A 211 -10.30 8.66 -3.40
CA LYS A 211 -9.84 8.67 -4.81
C LYS A 211 -8.81 7.60 -5.15
N HIS A 212 -8.17 7.02 -4.13
CA HIS A 212 -7.04 6.10 -4.24
C HIS A 212 -7.29 4.87 -3.39
N ASP A 213 -6.72 3.73 -3.79
CA ASP A 213 -6.80 2.51 -2.98
C ASP A 213 -5.75 2.60 -1.89
N CYS A 214 -6.18 2.53 -0.63
CA CYS A 214 -5.29 2.73 0.51
C CYS A 214 -5.26 1.47 1.36
N VAL A 215 -4.05 0.96 1.62
CA VAL A 215 -3.79 -0.15 2.53
C VAL A 215 -2.87 0.36 3.62
N ALA A 216 -3.32 0.35 4.86
CA ALA A 216 -2.49 0.66 6.02
C ALA A 216 -2.11 -0.65 6.72
N LEU A 217 -0.81 -0.91 6.79
CA LEU A 217 -0.23 -2.00 7.55
C LEU A 217 0.32 -1.41 8.84
N GLN A 218 -0.36 -1.70 9.95
CA GLN A 218 0.07 -1.25 11.27
C GLN A 218 1.12 -2.20 11.82
N LEU A 219 2.31 -1.67 12.14
CA LEU A 219 3.36 -2.44 12.80
C LEU A 219 3.30 -2.20 14.30
N VAL A 220 3.24 -3.28 15.07
CA VAL A 220 3.15 -3.24 16.53
C VAL A 220 4.26 -4.10 17.10
N ASP A 221 5.02 -3.55 18.04
CA ASP A 221 6.04 -4.31 18.75
C ASP A 221 5.41 -5.00 19.98
N PRO A 222 5.71 -6.29 20.26
CA PRO A 222 5.13 -6.99 21.41
C PRO A 222 5.36 -6.29 22.76
N ALA A 223 6.46 -5.54 22.93
CA ALA A 223 6.70 -4.79 24.16
C ALA A 223 5.72 -3.62 24.35
N GLU A 224 5.11 -3.10 23.27
CA GLU A 224 4.09 -2.03 23.33
C GLU A 224 2.76 -2.55 23.89
N ALA A 225 2.46 -3.84 23.67
CA ALA A 225 1.29 -4.52 24.25
C ALA A 225 1.48 -4.89 25.75
N GLY A 226 2.69 -4.68 26.28
CA GLY A 226 3.08 -4.96 27.66
C GLY A 226 3.99 -6.18 27.76
N VAL A 227 5.14 -6.01 28.43
CA VAL A 227 6.07 -7.11 28.71
C VAL A 227 5.47 -8.00 29.80
N THR A 228 5.18 -9.25 29.48
CA THR A 228 4.69 -10.24 30.44
C THR A 228 5.74 -10.53 31.51
N GLY A 229 5.36 -10.47 32.79
CA GLY A 229 6.25 -10.80 33.91
C GLY A 229 7.23 -9.71 34.35
N ALA A 230 7.23 -8.54 33.71
CA ALA A 230 7.98 -7.39 34.18
C ALA A 230 7.17 -6.65 35.26
N GLY A 231 7.80 -6.23 36.36
CA GLY A 231 7.15 -5.46 37.43
C GLY A 231 6.77 -4.04 36.99
N PHE A 232 7.27 -3.04 37.70
CA PHE A 232 7.19 -1.65 37.21
C PHE A 232 8.33 -1.40 36.21
N LEU A 233 7.99 -0.88 35.05
CA LEU A 233 8.92 -0.52 33.99
C LEU A 233 8.91 1.00 33.81
N ARG A 234 10.09 1.62 33.79
CA ARG A 234 10.24 3.00 33.36
C ARG A 234 10.40 2.99 31.84
N ALA A 235 9.41 3.53 31.14
CA ALA A 235 9.39 3.65 29.69
C ALA A 235 9.64 5.10 29.30
N ARG A 236 10.22 5.30 28.10
CA ARG A 236 10.41 6.62 27.50
C ARG A 236 9.81 6.59 26.10
N GLU A 237 8.89 7.50 25.83
CA GLU A 237 8.25 7.65 24.52
C GLU A 237 9.28 8.12 23.48
N ALA A 238 9.37 7.43 22.35
CA ALA A 238 10.41 7.66 21.35
C ALA A 238 10.34 9.05 20.69
N GLU A 239 9.13 9.60 20.48
CA GLU A 239 8.96 10.87 19.75
C GLU A 239 8.98 12.10 20.66
N THR A 240 8.37 12.00 21.84
CA THR A 240 8.26 13.13 22.77
C THR A 240 9.37 13.14 23.82
N GLY A 241 10.04 12.00 24.01
CA GLY A 241 11.02 11.80 25.07
C GLY A 241 10.42 11.75 26.47
N ARG A 242 9.09 11.74 26.63
CA ARG A 242 8.41 11.70 27.93
C ARG A 242 8.65 10.37 28.61
N GLU A 243 8.99 10.43 29.89
CA GLU A 243 9.13 9.25 30.74
C GLU A 243 7.81 8.94 31.44
N PHE A 244 7.44 7.66 31.46
CA PHE A 244 6.28 7.18 32.20
C PHE A 244 6.57 5.83 32.83
N VAL A 245 5.86 5.50 33.91
CA VAL A 245 5.97 4.19 34.55
C VAL A 245 4.79 3.34 34.09
N THR A 246 5.08 2.22 33.44
CA THR A 246 4.10 1.21 33.06
C THR A 246 4.29 -0.07 33.89
N ARG A 247 3.29 -0.93 33.92
CA ARG A 247 3.32 -2.19 34.68
C ARG A 247 3.24 -3.34 33.67
N GLY A 248 4.12 -4.33 33.79
CA GLY A 248 4.00 -5.52 32.95
C GLY A 248 2.71 -6.27 33.26
N ARG A 249 2.09 -6.84 32.23
CA ARG A 249 0.94 -7.72 32.41
C ARG A 249 1.40 -9.01 33.12
N ARG A 250 0.59 -9.52 34.04
CA ARG A 250 0.78 -10.82 34.67
C ARG A 250 0.54 -11.93 33.66
#